data_AF-A0A7W0TUN8-F1
#
_entry.id   AF-A0A7W0TUN8-F1
#
_cell.length_a   1.000
_cell.length_b   1.000
_cell.length_c   1.000
_cell.angle_alpha   90.00
_cell.angle_beta   90.00
_cell.angle_gamma   90.00
#
_symmetry.space_group_name_H-M   'P 1'
#
loop_
_entity.id
_entity.type
_entity.pdbx_description
1 polymer ?
#
loop_
_entity_poly.entity_id
_entity_poly.type
_entity_poly.pdbx_seq_one_letter_code
_entity_poly.pdbx_strand_id
1 'polypeptide(L)'
;TVVVTAIGCPDVRLPGAAIAERLAGIAARPDLLTSAGGLVATGGEVTAALFRAAGATALHLGGEARPAVPWGILEGGVAAGLPVVTKAGSFGDVSALADAVAFLHGAEPVTG
;
A
#
# COMPACT_ATOMS: atom_id res chain seq x y z
N THR A 1 0.53 -7.71 -11.02
CA THR A 1 1.11 -6.99 -9.87
C THR A 1 2.01 -5.88 -10.37
N VAL A 2 1.75 -4.64 -9.97
CA VAL A 2 2.61 -3.47 -10.27
C VAL A 2 3.32 -3.09 -8.98
N VAL A 3 4.65 -2.95 -9.03
CA VAL A 3 5.47 -2.55 -7.87
C VAL A 3 6.05 -1.17 -8.15
N VAL A 4 5.77 -0.22 -7.26
CA VAL A 4 6.36 1.12 -7.28
C VAL A 4 7.25 1.26 -6.06
N THR A 5 8.55 1.45 -6.26
CA THR A 5 9.55 1.54 -5.19
C THR A 5 10.65 2.53 -5.55
N ALA A 6 11.25 3.14 -4.53
CA ALA A 6 12.45 3.97 -4.66
C ALA A 6 13.75 3.18 -4.36
N ILE A 7 13.65 1.87 -4.08
CA ILE A 7 14.81 1.01 -3.83
C ILE A 7 15.70 0.98 -5.07
N GLY A 8 17.00 1.24 -4.88
CA GLY A 8 18.00 1.27 -5.97
C GLY A 8 18.01 2.57 -6.76
N CYS A 9 17.14 3.54 -6.44
CA CYS A 9 17.26 4.89 -6.96
C CYS A 9 18.40 5.64 -6.22
N PRO A 10 19.15 6.53 -6.90
CA PRO A 10 20.11 7.41 -6.23
C PRO A 10 19.39 8.31 -5.23
N ASP A 11 20.10 8.69 -4.17
CA ASP A 11 19.57 9.62 -3.17
C ASP A 11 19.11 10.92 -3.83
N VAL A 12 17.82 11.19 -3.71
CA VAL A 12 17.20 12.43 -4.15
C VAL A 12 17.15 13.40 -2.98
N ARG A 13 17.64 14.63 -3.19
CA ARG A 13 17.54 15.74 -2.24
C ARG A 13 16.14 16.35 -2.28
N LEU A 14 15.12 15.55 -2.02
CA LEU A 14 13.73 15.97 -1.89
C LEU A 14 13.24 15.65 -0.47
N PRO A 15 12.37 16.50 0.11
CA PRO A 15 11.67 16.15 1.35
C PRO A 15 10.89 14.84 1.20
N GLY A 16 10.80 14.04 2.26
CA GLY A 16 10.07 12.76 2.26
C GLY A 16 8.63 12.90 1.76
N ALA A 17 7.92 13.94 2.21
CA ALA A 17 6.59 14.28 1.74
C ALA A 17 6.50 14.48 0.21
N ALA A 18 7.48 15.14 -0.40
CA ALA A 18 7.50 15.36 -1.85
C ALA A 18 7.73 14.06 -2.64
N ILE A 19 8.53 13.15 -2.09
CA ILE A 19 8.70 11.80 -2.65
C ILE A 19 7.39 11.02 -2.51
N ALA A 20 6.76 11.06 -1.34
CA ALA A 20 5.50 10.39 -1.06
C ALA A 20 4.38 10.87 -2.00
N GLU A 21 4.24 12.18 -2.22
CA GLU A 21 3.26 12.75 -3.15
C GLU A 21 3.50 12.30 -4.60
N ARG A 22 4.76 12.23 -5.05
CA ARG A 22 5.08 11.76 -6.41
C ARG A 22 4.78 10.28 -6.59
N LEU A 23 5.14 9.45 -5.62
CA LEU A 23 4.82 8.02 -5.63
C LEU A 23 3.30 7.81 -5.61
N ALA A 24 2.60 8.55 -4.75
CA ALA A 24 1.14 8.54 -4.69
C ALA A 24 0.50 8.96 -6.02
N GLY A 25 0.97 10.03 -6.66
CA GLY A 25 0.44 10.46 -7.95
C GLY A 25 0.58 9.41 -9.06
N ILE A 26 1.67 8.64 -9.05
CA ILE A 26 1.87 7.52 -9.98
C ILE A 26 0.95 6.35 -9.63
N ALA A 27 0.89 5.96 -8.36
CA ALA A 27 0.13 4.80 -7.89
C ALA A 27 -1.39 5.05 -7.88
N ALA A 28 -1.84 6.30 -7.77
CA ALA A 28 -3.24 6.69 -7.75
C ALA A 28 -3.87 6.87 -9.14
N ARG A 29 -3.10 6.62 -10.22
CA ARG A 29 -3.66 6.73 -11.57
C ARG A 29 -4.83 5.75 -11.74
N PRO A 30 -6.01 6.21 -12.22
CA PRO A 30 -7.20 5.37 -12.28
C PRO A 30 -7.01 4.06 -13.06
N ASP A 31 -6.21 4.07 -14.14
CA ASP A 31 -5.89 2.88 -14.92
C ASP A 31 -5.16 1.79 -14.11
N LEU A 32 -4.34 2.20 -13.13
CA LEU A 32 -3.64 1.27 -12.25
C LEU A 32 -4.54 0.78 -11.10
N LEU A 33 -5.26 1.70 -10.44
CA LEU A 33 -6.06 1.34 -9.27
C LEU A 33 -7.27 0.48 -9.63
N THR A 34 -7.95 0.79 -10.73
CA THR A 34 -9.16 0.04 -11.15
C THR A 34 -8.83 -1.32 -11.74
N SER A 35 -7.59 -1.55 -12.18
CA SER A 35 -7.12 -2.86 -12.67
C SER A 35 -6.42 -3.70 -11.59
N ALA A 36 -6.18 -3.13 -10.40
CA ALA A 36 -5.55 -3.83 -9.30
C ALA A 36 -6.55 -4.74 -8.56
N GLY A 37 -6.13 -5.97 -8.24
CA GLY A 37 -6.87 -6.86 -7.34
C GLY A 37 -6.64 -6.57 -5.85
N GLY A 38 -5.66 -5.72 -5.53
CA GLY A 38 -5.32 -5.31 -4.18
C GLY A 38 -4.10 -4.39 -4.16
N LEU A 39 -3.88 -3.73 -3.03
CA LEU A 39 -2.82 -2.74 -2.85
C LEU A 39 -2.02 -3.04 -1.57
N VAL A 40 -0.69 -3.02 -1.67
CA VAL A 40 0.19 -3.00 -0.49
C VAL A 40 0.89 -1.65 -0.44
N ALA A 41 0.72 -0.92 0.67
CA ALA A 41 1.36 0.37 0.90
C ALA A 41 2.23 0.33 2.17
N THR A 42 3.44 0.89 2.10
CA THR A 42 4.37 0.93 3.24
C THR A 42 4.87 2.34 3.49
N GLY A 43 4.92 2.72 4.77
CA GLY A 43 5.22 4.08 5.21
C GLY A 43 3.96 4.93 5.37
N GLY A 44 3.87 5.66 6.48
CA GLY A 44 2.68 6.46 6.81
C GLY A 44 2.45 7.60 5.82
N GLU A 45 3.50 8.34 5.47
CA GLU A 45 3.39 9.48 4.54
C GLU A 45 2.94 9.04 3.14
N VAL A 46 3.54 7.96 2.60
CA VAL A 46 3.18 7.40 1.29
C VAL A 46 1.73 6.89 1.29
N THR A 47 1.34 6.13 2.33
CA THR A 47 -0.03 5.60 2.45
C THR A 47 -1.05 6.74 2.52
N ALA A 48 -0.79 7.74 3.37
CA ALA A 48 -1.69 8.89 3.50
C ALA A 48 -1.77 9.74 2.22
N ALA A 49 -0.66 9.92 1.51
CA ALA A 49 -0.66 10.62 0.23
C ALA A 49 -1.43 9.84 -0.85
N LEU A 50 -1.25 8.51 -0.89
CA LEU A 50 -1.95 7.63 -1.83
C LEU A 50 -3.46 7.64 -1.60
N PHE A 51 -3.92 7.50 -0.35
CA PHE A 51 -5.34 7.51 -0.03
C PHE A 51 -5.99 8.84 -0.38
N ARG A 52 -5.33 9.97 -0.08
CA ARG A 52 -5.78 11.30 -0.51
C ARG A 52 -5.86 11.42 -2.04
N ALA A 53 -4.83 10.98 -2.75
CA ALA A 53 -4.78 11.04 -4.21
C ALA A 53 -5.84 10.12 -4.87
N ALA A 54 -6.14 8.98 -4.25
CA ALA A 54 -7.19 8.07 -4.70
C ALA A 54 -8.61 8.57 -4.40
N GLY A 55 -8.76 9.63 -3.58
CA GLY A 55 -10.05 10.13 -3.10
C GLY A 55 -10.70 9.25 -2.03
N ALA A 56 -9.91 8.45 -1.31
CA ALA A 56 -10.40 7.57 -0.26
C ALA A 56 -10.86 8.39 0.97
N THR A 57 -11.96 7.97 1.57
CA THR A 57 -12.54 8.60 2.76
C THR A 57 -12.31 7.78 4.03
N ALA A 58 -12.19 6.45 3.89
CA ALA A 58 -11.90 5.57 5.00
C ALA A 58 -11.22 4.26 4.56
N LEU A 59 -10.75 3.50 5.54
CA LEU A 59 -10.31 2.11 5.40
C LEU A 59 -11.07 1.27 6.42
N HIS A 60 -11.93 0.37 5.96
CA HIS A 60 -12.64 -0.57 6.83
C HIS A 60 -11.69 -1.71 7.20
N LEU A 61 -11.22 -1.74 8.43
CA LEU A 61 -10.26 -2.74 8.89
C LEU A 61 -10.87 -4.14 8.94
N GLY A 62 -10.16 -5.12 8.38
CA GLY A 62 -10.49 -6.54 8.41
C GLY A 62 -9.61 -7.35 9.38
N GLY A 63 -8.70 -6.68 10.08
CA GLY A 63 -7.72 -7.29 10.99
C GLY A 63 -6.30 -7.08 10.51
N GLU A 64 -5.47 -8.11 10.65
CA GLU A 64 -4.05 -8.06 10.33
C GLU A 64 -3.69 -9.17 9.35
N ALA A 65 -2.98 -8.83 8.27
CA ALA A 65 -2.42 -9.81 7.35
C ALA A 65 -1.25 -10.57 8.01
N ARG A 66 -0.58 -9.91 8.95
CA ARG A 66 0.49 -10.38 9.83
C ARG A 66 0.55 -9.49 11.07
N PRO A 67 1.19 -9.92 12.18
CA PRO A 67 1.39 -9.07 13.35
C PRO A 67 1.91 -7.68 13.00
N ALA A 68 1.17 -6.64 13.39
CA ALA A 68 1.45 -5.23 13.11
C ALA A 68 1.41 -4.81 11.62
N VAL A 69 0.74 -5.60 10.77
CA VAL A 69 0.50 -5.32 9.35
C VAL A 69 -1.02 -5.35 9.08
N PRO A 70 -1.74 -4.24 9.32
CA PRO A 70 -3.19 -4.19 9.15
C PRO A 70 -3.62 -4.29 7.69
N TRP A 71 -4.81 -4.85 7.48
CA TRP A 71 -5.48 -4.86 6.18
C TRP A 71 -6.93 -4.39 6.30
N GLY A 72 -7.51 -3.97 5.18
CA GLY A 72 -8.91 -3.56 5.11
C GLY A 72 -9.40 -3.31 3.69
N ILE A 73 -10.63 -2.80 3.58
CA ILE A 73 -11.25 -2.42 2.31
C ILE A 73 -11.35 -0.91 2.22
N LEU A 74 -10.86 -0.34 1.12
CA LEU A 74 -10.88 1.10 0.89
C LEU A 74 -12.31 1.60 0.65
N GLU A 75 -12.70 2.71 1.28
CA GLU A 75 -13.97 3.41 1.05
C GLU A 75 -13.73 4.70 0.27
N GLY A 76 -14.58 4.99 -0.70
CA GLY A 76 -14.56 6.23 -1.46
C GLY A 76 -13.52 6.29 -2.58
N GLY A 77 -13.69 7.27 -3.47
CA GLY A 77 -12.74 7.54 -4.54
C GLY A 77 -12.70 6.48 -5.65
N VAL A 78 -11.64 6.51 -6.45
CA VAL A 78 -11.49 5.66 -7.65
C VAL A 78 -11.13 4.21 -7.34
N ALA A 79 -10.76 3.92 -6.09
CA ALA A 79 -10.37 2.60 -5.61
C ALA A 79 -11.32 2.06 -4.52
N ALA A 80 -12.56 2.57 -4.44
CA ALA A 80 -13.56 2.05 -3.52
C ALA A 80 -13.74 0.53 -3.72
N GLY A 81 -13.72 -0.23 -2.62
CA GLY A 81 -13.81 -1.70 -2.63
C GLY A 81 -12.47 -2.42 -2.81
N LEU A 82 -11.37 -1.69 -3.07
CA LEU A 82 -10.05 -2.31 -3.23
C LEU A 82 -9.53 -2.82 -1.88
N PRO A 83 -9.10 -4.09 -1.78
CA PRO A 83 -8.40 -4.60 -0.61
C PRO A 83 -7.02 -3.94 -0.46
N VAL A 84 -6.70 -3.47 0.74
CA VAL A 84 -5.44 -2.79 1.03
C VAL A 84 -4.77 -3.39 2.25
N VAL A 85 -3.47 -3.68 2.14
CA VAL A 85 -2.58 -3.94 3.27
C VAL A 85 -1.70 -2.72 3.48
N THR A 86 -1.57 -2.26 4.72
CA THR A 86 -0.66 -1.16 5.06
C THR A 86 0.39 -1.62 6.06
N LYS A 87 1.59 -1.06 5.97
CA LYS A 87 2.70 -1.38 6.87
C LYS A 87 3.42 -0.10 7.30
N ALA A 88 3.70 0.04 8.60
CA ALA A 88 4.61 1.09 9.04
C ALA A 88 6.01 0.84 8.47
N GLY A 89 6.74 1.92 8.11
CA GLY A 89 8.04 1.81 7.44
C GLY A 89 9.06 0.97 8.24
N SER A 90 9.03 1.08 9.56
CA SER A 90 9.94 0.42 10.51
C SER A 90 9.51 -0.97 10.98
N PHE A 91 8.37 -1.49 10.53
CA PHE A 91 7.81 -2.75 11.01
C PHE A 91 7.94 -3.89 9.98
N GLY A 92 7.98 -5.12 10.48
CA GLY A 92 8.10 -6.34 9.67
C GLY A 92 9.55 -6.72 9.36
N ASP A 93 9.73 -8.00 9.05
CA ASP A 93 10.97 -8.57 8.54
C ASP A 93 11.05 -8.44 7.01
N VAL A 94 12.08 -9.05 6.42
CA VAL A 94 12.34 -8.98 4.98
C VAL A 94 11.22 -9.59 4.12
N SER A 95 10.37 -10.44 4.68
CA SER A 95 9.25 -11.08 3.95
C SER A 95 7.94 -10.30 4.05
N ALA A 96 7.84 -9.26 4.88
CA ALA A 96 6.57 -8.59 5.19
C ALA A 96 5.78 -8.10 3.98
N LEU A 97 6.44 -7.57 2.95
CA LEU A 97 5.76 -7.13 1.74
C LEU A 97 5.35 -8.30 0.85
N ALA A 98 6.15 -9.37 0.79
CA ALA A 98 5.83 -10.57 0.02
C ALA A 98 4.61 -11.29 0.63
N ASP A 99 4.58 -11.41 1.95
CA ASP A 99 3.47 -12.04 2.67
C ASP A 99 2.19 -11.21 2.54
N ALA A 100 2.28 -9.88 2.57
CA ALA A 100 1.15 -8.99 2.31
C ALA A 100 0.56 -9.19 0.91
N VAL A 101 1.42 -9.36 -0.11
CA VAL A 101 0.97 -9.66 -1.48
C VAL A 101 0.33 -11.05 -1.55
N ALA A 102 0.93 -12.05 -0.92
CA ALA A 102 0.39 -13.40 -0.86
C ALA A 102 -1.00 -13.44 -0.19
N PHE A 103 -1.16 -12.73 0.93
CA PHE A 103 -2.42 -12.56 1.63
C PHE A 103 -3.52 -11.99 0.71
N LEU A 104 -3.20 -10.95 -0.07
CA LEU A 104 -4.14 -10.35 -1.02
C LEU A 104 -4.50 -11.26 -2.20
N HIS A 105 -3.64 -12.23 -2.53
CA HIS A 105 -3.93 -13.25 -3.53
C HIS A 105 -4.78 -14.41 -2.99
N GLY A 106 -5.14 -14.40 -1.70
CA GLY A 106 -5.86 -15.51 -1.06
C GLY A 106 -4.97 -16.72 -0.79
N ALA A 107 -3.65 -16.54 -0.76
CA ALA A 107 -2.75 -17.57 -0.25
C ALA A 107 -2.87 -17.63 1.28
N GLU A 108 -3.03 -18.83 1.83
CA GLU A 108 -2.97 -19.07 3.27
C GLU A 108 -1.66 -18.48 3.85
N PRO A 109 -1.70 -17.76 4.99
CA PRO A 109 -0.49 -17.25 5.62
C PRO A 109 0.49 -18.39 5.87
N VAL A 110 1.72 -18.29 5.35
CA VAL A 110 2.78 -19.25 5.65
C VAL A 110 3.04 -19.20 7.15
N THR A 111 2.51 -20.19 7.86
CA THR A 111 2.75 -20.35 9.29
C THR A 111 4.19 -20.84 9.42
N GLY A 112 5.04 -20.00 10.01
CA GLY A 112 6.42 -20.37 10.39
C GLY A 112 6.45 -21.39 11.52
#